data_AF-A0A932GH78-F1
#
_entry.id   AF-A0A932GH78-F1
#
_cell.length_a   1.000
_cell.length_b   1.000
_cell.length_c   1.000
_cell.angle_alpha   90.00
_cell.angle_beta   90.00
_cell.angle_gamma   90.00
#
_symmetry.space_group_name_H-M   'P 1'
#
loop_
_entity.id
_entity.type
_entity.pdbx_description
1 polymer ?
#
loop_
_entity_poly.entity_id
_entity_poly.type
_entity_poly.pdbx_seq_one_letter_code
_entity_poly.pdbx_strand_id
1 'polypeptide(L)' 'MPKERERLEKRLSDLEQRALQGDPKAAARQQAEGKLTARERIDKLVDPGSFVEEFMLAETQSVD' A
#
# COMPACT_ATOMS: atom_id res chain seq x y z
N MET A 1 12.08 -9.80 24.63
CA MET A 1 12.99 -8.63 24.72
C MET A 1 12.28 -7.41 24.13
N PRO A 2 11.95 -6.38 24.92
CA PRO A 2 11.16 -5.23 24.45
C PRO A 2 11.74 -4.52 23.21
N LYS A 3 13.07 -4.42 23.12
CA LYS A 3 13.79 -3.79 21.98
C LYS A 3 13.61 -4.51 20.64
N GLU A 4 13.35 -5.81 20.66
CA GLU A 4 13.14 -6.57 19.42
C GLU A 4 11.75 -6.32 18.84
N ARG A 5 10.74 -6.21 19.71
CA ARG A 5 9.37 -5.86 19.30
C ARG A 5 9.35 -4.49 18.63
N GLU A 6 9.97 -3.49 19.24
CA GLU A 6 10.04 -2.12 18.71
C GLU A 6 10.68 -2.08 17.31
N ARG A 7 11.76 -2.83 17.10
CA ARG A 7 12.41 -2.96 15.79
C ARG A 7 11.47 -3.55 14.73
N LEU A 8 10.71 -4.59 15.09
CA LEU A 8 9.77 -5.25 14.19
C LEU A 8 8.59 -4.35 13.85
N GLU A 9 8.04 -3.63 14.83
CA GLU A 9 6.94 -2.67 14.62
C GLU A 9 7.37 -1.55 13.69
N LYS A 10 8.58 -1.01 13.87
CA LYS A 10 9.13 -0.01 12.96
C LYS A 10 9.26 -0.54 11.53
N ARG A 11 9.83 -1.74 11.38
CA ARG A 11 9.99 -2.37 10.06
C ARG A 11 8.64 -2.63 9.37
N LEU A 12 7.65 -3.07 10.12
CA LEU A 12 6.28 -3.29 9.61
C LEU A 12 5.67 -1.97 9.15
N SER A 13 5.72 -0.92 9.97
CA SER A 13 5.22 0.41 9.61
C SER A 13 5.91 0.96 8.35
N ASP A 14 7.22 0.75 8.20
CA ASP A 14 7.98 1.20 7.03
C ASP A 14 7.60 0.42 5.75
N LEU A 15 7.23 -0.86 5.89
CA LEU A 15 6.73 -1.68 4.78
C LEU A 15 5.32 -1.22 4.35
N GLU A 16 4.42 -1.03 5.30
CA GLU A 16 3.05 -0.56 5.05
C GLU A 16 3.05 0.82 4.40
N GLN A 17 3.83 1.78 4.92
CA GLN A 17 3.97 3.12 4.33
C GLN A 17 4.41 3.08 2.86
N ARG A 18 5.37 2.22 2.52
CA ARG A 18 5.83 2.06 1.12
C ARG A 18 4.74 1.46 0.23
N ALA A 19 4.02 0.45 0.71
CA ALA A 19 2.92 -0.16 -0.03
C ALA A 19 1.75 0.81 -0.25
N LEU A 20 1.47 1.69 0.73
CA LEU A 20 0.45 2.74 0.62
C LEU A 20 0.82 3.82 -0.40
N GLN A 21 2.07 4.30 -0.38
CA GLN A 21 2.54 5.35 -1.28
C GLN A 21 2.65 4.88 -2.73
N GLY A 22 3.06 3.63 -2.95
CA GLY A 22 3.29 3.08 -4.29
C GLY A 22 4.38 3.85 -5.06
N ASP A 23 4.37 3.75 -6.39
CA ASP A 23 5.26 4.53 -7.25
C ASP A 23 4.66 5.93 -7.53
N PRO A 24 5.28 7.02 -7.04
CA PRO A 24 4.77 8.37 -7.24
C PRO A 24 4.73 8.79 -8.71
N LYS A 25 5.60 8.24 -9.57
CA LYS A 25 5.58 8.53 -11.01
C LYS A 25 4.37 7.89 -11.67
N ALA A 26 4.04 6.65 -11.29
CA ALA A 26 2.86 5.96 -11.79
C ALA A 26 1.58 6.69 -11.35
N ALA A 27 1.50 7.11 -10.09
CA ALA A 27 0.36 7.88 -9.57
C ALA A 27 0.19 9.21 -10.33
N ALA A 28 1.26 9.97 -10.50
CA ALA A 28 1.24 11.23 -11.27
C ALA A 28 0.80 11.01 -12.73
N ARG A 29 1.23 9.91 -13.37
CA ARG A 29 0.78 9.57 -14.73
C ARG A 29 -0.72 9.31 -14.78
N GLN A 30 -1.27 8.53 -13.85
CA GLN A 30 -2.71 8.30 -13.78
C GLN A 30 -3.48 9.61 -13.62
N GLN A 31 -3.03 10.47 -12.72
CA GLN A 31 -3.67 11.75 -12.47
C GLN A 31 -3.62 12.69 -13.69
N ALA A 32 -2.49 12.74 -14.40
CA ALA A 32 -2.36 13.50 -15.63
C ALA A 32 -3.30 13.01 -16.75
N GLU A 33 -3.64 11.72 -16.76
CA GLU A 33 -4.63 11.13 -17.67
C GLU A 33 -6.08 11.28 -17.17
N GLY A 34 -6.32 11.99 -16.06
CA GLY A 34 -7.66 12.13 -15.46
C GLY A 34 -8.18 10.85 -14.82
N LYS A 35 -7.30 9.89 -14.52
CA LYS A 35 -7.64 8.60 -13.94
C LYS A 35 -7.37 8.59 -12.44
N LEU A 36 -8.21 7.83 -11.74
CA LEU A 36 -8.00 7.48 -10.34
C LEU A 36 -6.95 6.36 -10.21
N THR A 37 -6.19 6.40 -9.13
CA THR A 37 -5.37 5.28 -8.63
C THR A 37 -6.24 4.10 -8.19
N ALA A 38 -5.62 2.95 -7.92
CA ALA A 38 -6.34 1.77 -7.48
C ALA A 38 -7.08 2.00 -6.14
N ARG A 39 -6.42 2.61 -5.15
CA ARG A 39 -7.03 2.91 -3.84
C ARG A 39 -8.19 3.90 -3.97
N GLU A 40 -8.01 4.98 -4.73
CA GLU A 40 -9.08 5.95 -4.96
C GLU A 40 -10.32 5.34 -5.67
N ARG A 41 -10.13 4.29 -6.48
CA ARG A 41 -11.25 3.55 -7.07
C ARG A 41 -11.97 2.71 -6.02
N ILE A 42 -11.22 2.02 -5.14
CA ILE A 42 -11.78 1.23 -4.04
C ILE A 42 -12.61 2.14 -3.12
N ASP A 43 -12.05 3.28 -2.71
CA ASP A 43 -12.72 4.24 -1.82
C ASP A 43 -14.05 4.78 -2.39
N LYS A 44 -14.21 4.79 -3.72
CA LYS A 44 -15.46 5.18 -4.39
C LYS A 44 -16.42 4.03 -4.62
N LEU A 45 -15.94 2.79 -4.58
CA LEU A 45 -16.72 1.60 -4.91
C LEU A 45 -17.40 1.01 -3.68
N VAL A 46 -16.73 1.02 -2.53
CA VAL A 46 -17.19 0.34 -1.31
C VAL A 46 -17.65 1.32 -0.25
N ASP A 47 -18.47 0.84 0.69
CA ASP A 47 -18.93 1.67 1.81
C ASP A 47 -17.73 2.09 2.69
N PRO A 48 -17.67 3.34 3.17
CA PRO A 48 -16.58 3.81 4.01
C PRO A 48 -16.35 2.91 5.23
N GLY A 49 -15.09 2.51 5.45
CA GLY A 49 -14.70 1.64 6.57
C GLY A 49 -15.02 0.15 6.40
N SER A 50 -15.62 -0.26 5.27
CA SER A 50 -15.89 -1.68 4.99
C SER A 50 -14.70 -2.42 4.37
N PHE A 51 -13.75 -1.69 3.78
CA PHE A 51 -12.61 -2.29 3.09
C PHE A 51 -11.60 -2.89 4.06
N VAL A 52 -11.27 -4.18 3.86
CA VAL A 52 -10.20 -4.89 4.56
C VAL A 52 -9.23 -5.43 3.50
N GLU A 53 -7.99 -4.97 3.54
CA GLU A 53 -6.95 -5.34 2.59
C GLU A 53 -6.27 -6.64 3.03
N GLU A 54 -6.33 -7.68 2.20
CA GLU A 54 -5.57 -8.92 2.40
C GLU A 54 -4.28 -8.90 1.57
N PHE A 55 -3.23 -9.53 2.09
CA PHE A 55 -1.95 -9.70 1.39
C PHE A 55 -1.24 -8.39 0.96
N MET A 56 -1.44 -7.31 1.72
CA MET A 56 -0.83 -5.99 1.45
C MET A 56 0.69 -6.03 1.18
N LEU A 57 1.42 -6.92 1.85
CA LEU A 57 2.87 -7.04 1.76
C LEU A 57 3.34 -8.24 0.93
N ALA A 58 2.49 -8.80 0.07
CA ALA A 58 2.89 -9.87 -0.83
C ALA A 58 3.94 -9.38 -1.84
N GLU A 59 4.99 -10.18 -2.03
CA GLU A 59 6.07 -9.90 -2.97
C GLU A 59 6.19 -11.03 -4.00
N THR A 60 6.64 -10.69 -5.21
CA THR A 60 6.94 -11.68 -6.25
C THR A 60 7.96 -12.70 -5.73
N GLN A 61 7.69 -13.99 -5.96
CA GLN A 61 8.63 -15.06 -5.66
C GLN A 61 9.57 -15.36 -6.84
N SER A 62 9.32 -14.76 -8.01
CA SER A 62 10.21 -14.91 -9.16
C SER A 62 11.43 -14.02 -8.98
N VAL A 63 12.59 -14.66 -9.00
CA VAL A 63 13.91 -14.03 -9.09
C VAL A 63 14.45 -14.30 -10.49
N ASP A 64 13.91 -13.61 -11.47
CA ASP A 64 14.46 -13.64 -12.83
C ASP A 64 15.80 -12.88 -12.88
#